data_AF-A0A7C1AMA5-F1
#
_entry.id   AF-A0A7C1AMA5-F1
#
_cell.length_a   1.000
_cell.length_b   1.000
_cell.length_c   1.000
_cell.angle_alpha   90.00
_cell.angle_beta   90.00
_cell.angle_gamma   90.00
#
_symmetry.space_group_name_H-M   'P 1'
#
loop_
_entity.id
_entity.type
_entity.pdbx_description
1 polymer ?
#
loop_
_entity_poly.entity_id
_entity_poly.type
_entity_poly.pdbx_seq_one_letter_code
_entity_poly.pdbx_strand_id
1 'polypeptide(L)'
;MVKKCVLYFILFVVSVPLSGFGQNNAIDSLIVRPLSSKVNANTLYKITFVSPVMVPTDAQFILRFPDQFDLSQLNLAGSSKIDGGFLLIKKGQQIVVKRRGEGNIIDPGKALDLLLSVVKNPGKKSTDYQLQFQILNNQGVFLTDS
;
A
#
# COMPACT_ATOMS: atom_id res chain seq x y z
N MET A 1 -64.86 -35.32 19.16
CA MET A 1 -64.74 -34.12 18.31
C MET A 1 -63.93 -33.07 19.07
N VAL A 2 -62.66 -32.87 18.67
CA VAL A 2 -62.11 -31.63 18.04
C VAL A 2 -61.61 -30.66 19.12
N LYS A 3 -60.36 -30.14 19.16
CA LYS A 3 -59.13 -30.30 18.37
C LYS A 3 -57.97 -29.84 19.29
N LYS A 4 -56.83 -30.52 19.24
CA LYS A 4 -55.58 -30.10 19.89
C LYS A 4 -54.97 -28.93 19.11
N CYS A 5 -54.79 -27.76 19.73
CA CYS A 5 -54.02 -26.66 19.15
C CYS A 5 -52.55 -26.82 19.55
N VAL A 6 -51.73 -27.28 18.61
CA VAL A 6 -50.27 -27.28 18.71
C VAL A 6 -49.79 -25.88 18.32
N LEU A 7 -49.22 -25.14 19.26
CA LEU A 7 -48.66 -23.81 19.03
C LEU A 7 -47.21 -23.96 18.53
N TYR A 8 -47.01 -23.71 17.24
CA TYR A 8 -45.68 -23.71 16.60
C TYR A 8 -44.93 -22.42 16.96
N PHE A 9 -43.80 -22.53 17.66
CA PHE A 9 -42.90 -21.42 17.93
C PHE A 9 -41.91 -21.29 16.76
N ILE A 10 -42.17 -20.37 15.83
CA ILE A 10 -41.30 -20.13 14.67
C ILE A 10 -40.09 -19.30 15.13
N LEU A 11 -38.92 -19.91 15.09
CA LEU A 11 -37.62 -19.28 15.36
C LEU A 11 -37.27 -18.33 14.19
N PHE A 12 -37.40 -17.02 14.41
CA PHE A 12 -37.02 -16.00 13.42
C PHE A 12 -35.50 -15.73 13.53
N VAL A 13 -34.68 -16.51 12.82
CA VAL A 13 -33.25 -16.19 12.66
C VAL A 13 -33.16 -15.09 11.60
N VAL A 14 -33.03 -13.84 12.05
CA VAL A 14 -32.66 -12.72 11.18
C VAL A 14 -31.19 -12.90 10.83
N SER A 15 -30.89 -13.57 9.72
CA SER A 15 -29.56 -13.54 9.14
C SER A 15 -29.34 -12.14 8.57
N VAL A 16 -28.57 -11.32 9.28
CA VAL A 16 -28.00 -10.12 8.66
C VAL A 16 -26.91 -10.63 7.72
N PRO A 17 -27.02 -10.47 6.39
CA PRO A 17 -25.87 -10.76 5.54
C PRO A 17 -24.80 -9.74 5.91
N LEU A 18 -23.70 -10.21 6.51
CA LEU A 18 -22.47 -9.44 6.65
C LEU A 18 -21.80 -9.35 5.27
N SER A 19 -22.48 -8.69 4.34
CA SER A 19 -21.89 -8.25 3.08
C SER A 19 -21.10 -6.99 3.40
N GLY A 20 -19.91 -7.17 3.96
CA GLY A 20 -18.88 -6.15 3.85
C GLY A 20 -18.65 -5.95 2.35
N PHE A 21 -19.15 -4.83 1.81
CA PHE A 21 -18.79 -4.38 0.48
C PHE A 21 -17.28 -4.12 0.50
N GLY A 22 -16.48 -5.09 0.07
CA GLY A 22 -15.10 -4.85 -0.30
C GLY A 22 -15.12 -3.93 -1.51
N GLN A 23 -14.92 -2.63 -1.29
CA GLN A 23 -14.44 -1.78 -2.38
C GLN A 23 -13.07 -2.32 -2.76
N ASN A 24 -12.97 -2.84 -3.98
CA ASN A 24 -11.73 -3.39 -4.53
C ASN A 24 -10.80 -2.20 -4.82
N ASN A 25 -9.99 -1.82 -3.84
CA ASN A 25 -9.18 -0.60 -3.87
C ASN A 25 -7.78 -0.90 -4.43
N ALA A 26 -7.72 -1.57 -5.59
CA ALA A 26 -6.49 -1.95 -6.23
C ALA A 26 -5.73 -0.74 -6.82
N ILE A 27 -4.40 -0.79 -6.82
CA ILE A 27 -3.53 0.24 -7.42
C ILE A 27 -3.06 -0.22 -8.79
N ASP A 28 -3.87 0.01 -9.82
CA ASP A 28 -3.60 -0.47 -11.20
C ASP A 28 -2.57 0.35 -11.97
N SER A 29 -2.10 1.46 -11.40
CA SER A 29 -1.23 2.45 -12.07
C SER A 29 0.19 2.49 -11.49
N LEU A 30 0.58 1.48 -10.71
CA LEU A 30 1.91 1.42 -10.09
C LEU A 30 3.00 1.30 -11.16
N ILE A 31 3.92 2.26 -11.16
CA ILE A 31 5.12 2.24 -11.99
C ILE A 31 6.33 2.46 -11.08
N VAL A 32 7.29 1.54 -11.14
CA VAL A 32 8.55 1.60 -10.39
C VAL A 32 9.70 1.66 -11.37
N ARG A 33 10.47 2.75 -11.36
CA ARG A 33 11.57 2.96 -12.31
C ARG A 33 12.85 3.41 -11.60
N PRO A 34 14.00 2.74 -11.82
CA PRO A 34 15.28 3.29 -11.44
C PRO A 34 15.71 4.40 -12.39
N LEU A 35 16.46 5.37 -11.88
CA LEU A 35 17.13 6.38 -12.69
C LEU A 35 18.25 5.77 -13.56
N SER A 36 18.90 4.72 -13.06
CA SER A 36 19.89 3.93 -13.79
C SER A 36 19.56 2.44 -13.71
N SER A 37 19.49 1.76 -14.84
CA SER A 37 19.24 0.30 -14.94
C SER A 37 20.52 -0.54 -14.99
N LYS A 38 21.69 0.05 -14.66
CA LYS A 38 22.96 -0.66 -14.60
C LYS A 38 22.96 -1.63 -13.42
N VAL A 39 23.34 -2.89 -13.66
CA VAL A 39 23.45 -3.90 -12.59
C VAL A 39 24.41 -3.45 -11.51
N ASN A 40 24.11 -3.79 -10.24
CA ASN A 40 24.89 -3.39 -9.06
C ASN A 40 25.06 -1.88 -8.83
N ALA A 41 24.43 -1.01 -9.62
CA ALA A 41 24.50 0.43 -9.41
C ALA A 41 23.62 0.85 -8.23
N ASN A 42 24.13 1.74 -7.39
CA ASN A 42 23.30 2.50 -6.46
C ASN A 42 22.54 3.55 -7.25
N THR A 43 21.21 3.56 -7.15
CA THR A 43 20.38 4.47 -7.94
C THR A 43 19.18 4.98 -7.15
N LEU A 44 18.54 6.00 -7.71
CA LEU A 44 17.26 6.51 -7.24
C LEU A 44 16.14 5.76 -7.93
N TYR A 45 15.20 5.24 -7.16
CA TYR A 45 13.95 4.66 -7.62
C TYR A 45 12.83 5.68 -7.47
N LYS A 46 12.14 5.93 -8.60
CA LYS A 46 10.90 6.69 -8.64
C LYS A 46 9.74 5.71 -8.69
N ILE A 47 8.91 5.73 -7.65
CA ILE A 47 7.64 5.02 -7.59
C ILE A 47 6.54 6.04 -7.87
N THR A 48 5.69 5.77 -8.84
CA THR A 48 4.55 6.61 -9.20
C THR A 48 3.30 5.76 -9.27
N PHE A 49 2.19 6.29 -8.78
CA PHE A 49 0.90 5.61 -8.78
C PHE A 49 -0.23 6.65 -8.67
N VAL A 50 -1.46 6.24 -8.96
CA VAL A 50 -2.69 6.98 -8.67
C VAL A 50 -3.35 6.31 -7.47
N SER A 51 -3.63 7.08 -6.42
CA SER A 51 -4.31 6.54 -5.25
C SER A 51 -5.80 6.34 -5.54
N PRO A 52 -6.37 5.13 -5.45
CA PRO A 52 -7.81 4.92 -5.62
C PRO A 52 -8.62 5.41 -4.40
N VAL A 53 -7.95 5.71 -3.30
CA VAL A 53 -8.53 6.04 -2.01
C VAL A 53 -7.98 7.35 -1.46
N MET A 54 -8.68 7.89 -0.46
CA MET A 54 -8.18 9.01 0.33
C MET A 54 -6.92 8.56 1.08
N VAL A 55 -5.86 9.38 1.06
CA VAL A 55 -4.63 9.14 1.81
C VAL A 55 -4.55 10.14 2.97
N PRO A 56 -4.77 9.68 4.22
CA PRO A 56 -4.62 10.50 5.41
C PRO A 56 -3.22 11.13 5.55
N THR A 57 -3.10 12.15 6.42
CA THR A 57 -1.84 12.86 6.68
C THR A 57 -0.82 12.02 7.45
N ASP A 58 -1.24 10.89 8.01
CA ASP A 58 -0.44 9.95 8.81
C ASP A 58 -0.42 8.52 8.22
N ALA A 59 -0.82 8.40 6.95
CA ALA A 59 -0.82 7.16 6.20
C ALA A 59 0.59 6.54 6.10
N GLN A 60 0.61 5.23 5.84
CA GLN A 60 1.82 4.44 5.66
C GLN A 60 1.82 3.84 4.26
N PHE A 61 2.91 4.03 3.52
CA PHE A 61 3.17 3.34 2.27
C PHE A 61 4.11 2.17 2.55
N ILE A 62 3.64 0.95 2.26
CA ILE A 62 4.41 -0.28 2.45
C ILE A 62 4.93 -0.72 1.09
N LEU A 63 6.25 -0.87 0.97
CA LEU A 63 6.91 -1.38 -0.23
C LEU A 63 7.68 -2.65 0.12
N ARG A 64 7.53 -3.71 -0.67
CA ARG A 64 8.33 -4.92 -0.54
C ARG A 64 9.18 -5.14 -1.78
N PHE A 65 10.49 -5.03 -1.61
CA PHE A 65 11.44 -5.32 -2.67
C PHE A 65 11.72 -6.83 -2.73
N PRO A 66 12.01 -7.38 -3.93
CA PRO A 66 12.56 -8.73 -4.06
C PRO A 66 13.91 -8.88 -3.34
N ASP A 67 14.25 -10.08 -2.88
CA ASP A 67 15.47 -10.37 -2.10
C ASP A 67 16.78 -10.06 -2.86
N GLN A 68 16.72 -9.95 -4.19
CA GLN A 68 17.91 -9.66 -5.01
C GLN A 68 18.35 -8.19 -4.94
N PHE A 69 17.56 -7.31 -4.31
CA PHE A 69 17.89 -5.91 -4.11
C PHE A 69 18.62 -5.71 -2.80
N ASP A 70 19.68 -4.91 -2.81
CA ASP A 70 20.36 -4.51 -1.58
C ASP A 70 19.85 -3.15 -1.11
N LEU A 71 19.15 -3.19 0.03
CA LEU A 71 18.53 -2.04 0.69
C LEU A 71 19.36 -1.52 1.88
N SER A 72 20.59 -1.99 2.06
CA SER A 72 21.43 -1.65 3.23
C SER A 72 21.64 -0.15 3.36
N GLN A 73 21.86 0.53 2.23
CA GLN A 73 22.09 1.98 2.15
C GLN A 73 20.83 2.79 1.82
N LEU A 74 19.67 2.14 1.71
CA LEU A 74 18.43 2.79 1.29
C LEU A 74 18.08 3.99 2.16
N ASN A 75 17.76 5.10 1.50
CA ASN A 75 17.29 6.33 2.14
C ASN A 75 16.10 6.92 1.38
N LEU A 76 15.22 7.64 2.06
CA LEU A 76 14.11 8.33 1.43
C LEU A 76 14.58 9.70 0.92
N ALA A 77 14.50 9.90 -0.39
CA ALA A 77 14.79 11.21 -1.00
C ALA A 77 13.58 12.16 -0.90
N GLY A 78 12.36 11.61 -0.77
CA GLY A 78 11.13 12.38 -0.52
C GLY A 78 10.05 12.12 -1.55
N SER A 79 9.28 13.16 -1.85
CA SER A 79 8.20 13.17 -2.84
C SER A 79 8.12 14.56 -3.48
N SER A 80 7.70 14.64 -4.74
CA SER A 80 7.37 15.91 -5.39
C SER A 80 5.86 16.19 -5.40
N LYS A 81 5.04 15.19 -5.05
CA LYS A 81 3.58 15.25 -5.11
C LYS A 81 2.86 15.04 -3.79
N ILE A 82 3.58 14.61 -2.76
CA ILE A 82 3.07 14.43 -1.40
C ILE A 82 3.82 15.43 -0.52
N ASP A 83 3.07 16.29 0.14
CA ASP A 83 3.57 17.28 1.07
C ASP A 83 3.71 16.74 2.50
N GLY A 84 4.44 17.51 3.32
CA GLY A 84 4.77 17.18 4.70
C GLY A 84 6.03 16.34 4.84
N GLY A 85 6.42 16.07 6.08
CA GLY A 85 7.54 15.20 6.40
C GLY A 85 7.21 13.70 6.30
N PHE A 86 8.26 12.91 6.15
CA PHE A 86 8.19 11.44 6.15
C PHE A 86 9.09 10.83 7.23
N LEU A 87 8.76 9.60 7.61
CA LEU A 87 9.61 8.72 8.38
C LEU A 87 9.78 7.41 7.61
N LEU A 88 11.03 7.05 7.34
CA LEU A 88 11.39 5.79 6.71
C LEU A 88 11.73 4.74 7.77
N ILE A 89 11.10 3.58 7.71
CA ILE A 89 11.38 2.43 8.57
C ILE A 89 11.69 1.24 7.67
N LYS A 90 12.85 0.61 7.89
CA LYS A 90 13.28 -0.59 7.15
C LYS A 90 13.16 -1.83 8.02
N LYS A 91 12.51 -2.87 7.51
CA LYS A 91 12.35 -4.19 8.14
C LYS A 91 12.71 -5.27 7.12
N GLY A 92 14.00 -5.57 6.99
CA GLY A 92 14.51 -6.44 5.92
C GLY A 92 14.22 -5.84 4.54
N GLN A 93 13.55 -6.60 3.67
CA GLN A 93 13.13 -6.15 2.34
C GLN A 93 11.82 -5.35 2.32
N GLN A 94 11.15 -5.23 3.46
CA GLN A 94 9.98 -4.38 3.61
C GLN A 94 10.40 -2.98 4.07
N ILE A 95 9.87 -1.98 3.37
CA ILE A 95 10.05 -0.57 3.66
C ILE A 95 8.68 0.00 4.04
N VAL A 96 8.65 0.79 5.10
CA VAL A 96 7.49 1.58 5.50
C VAL A 96 7.87 3.05 5.39
N VAL A 97 7.16 3.79 4.54
CA VAL A 97 7.23 5.24 4.48
C VAL A 97 5.99 5.79 5.17
N LYS A 98 6.14 6.32 6.37
CA LYS A 98 5.06 6.90 7.16
C LYS A 98 5.02 8.42 6.95
N ARG A 99 3.85 8.96 6.64
CA ARG A 99 3.63 10.42 6.65
C ARG A 99 3.60 10.93 8.09
N ARG A 100 4.15 12.13 8.35
CA ARG A 100 4.30 12.69 9.71
C ARG A 100 3.10 13.52 10.20
N GLY A 101 2.04 13.69 9.41
CA GLY A 101 0.87 14.48 9.79
C GLY A 101 0.94 15.97 9.39
N GLU A 102 2.09 16.45 8.89
CA GLU A 102 2.35 17.86 8.58
C GLU A 102 1.82 18.32 7.22
N GLY A 103 1.46 17.38 6.34
CA GLY A 103 0.94 17.66 5.00
C GLY A 103 -0.59 17.62 4.93
N ASN A 104 -1.14 17.77 3.73
CA ASN A 104 -2.58 17.74 3.50
C ASN A 104 -3.10 16.32 3.25
N ILE A 105 -4.39 16.12 3.52
CA ILE A 105 -5.11 14.94 3.04
C ILE A 105 -5.08 14.93 1.51
N ILE A 106 -4.91 13.75 0.93
CA ILE A 106 -4.92 13.58 -0.52
C ILE A 106 -6.20 12.86 -0.91
N ASP A 107 -6.95 13.45 -1.82
CA ASP A 107 -8.19 12.86 -2.33
C ASP A 107 -7.94 11.64 -3.24
N PRO A 108 -8.92 10.73 -3.37
CA PRO A 108 -8.92 9.69 -4.39
C PRO A 108 -8.64 10.23 -5.81
N GLY A 109 -8.03 9.42 -6.65
CA GLY A 109 -7.73 9.71 -8.05
C GLY A 109 -6.52 10.61 -8.28
N LYS A 110 -5.81 11.04 -7.24
CA LYS A 110 -4.60 11.87 -7.37
C LYS A 110 -3.37 11.02 -7.70
N ALA A 111 -2.59 11.49 -8.66
CA ALA A 111 -1.29 10.91 -9.01
C ALA A 111 -0.23 11.34 -7.99
N LEU A 112 0.49 10.37 -7.42
CA LEU A 112 1.48 10.55 -6.37
C LEU A 112 2.84 9.98 -6.77
N ASP A 113 3.88 10.36 -6.03
CA ASP A 113 5.21 9.77 -6.18
C ASP A 113 5.97 9.62 -4.85
N LEU A 114 6.88 8.64 -4.83
CA LEU A 114 7.87 8.45 -3.77
C LEU A 114 9.23 8.24 -4.43
N LEU A 115 10.25 8.89 -3.89
CA LEU A 115 11.63 8.83 -4.35
C LEU A 115 12.48 8.11 -3.30
N LEU A 116 12.93 6.91 -3.62
CA LEU A 116 13.84 6.12 -2.77
C LEU A 116 15.25 6.21 -3.35
N SER A 117 16.20 6.69 -2.59
CA SER A 117 17.60 6.81 -3.00
C SER A 117 18.46 5.66 -2.49
N VAL A 118 19.57 5.44 -3.18
CA VAL A 118 20.62 4.48 -2.81
C VAL A 118 20.10 3.04 -2.68
N VAL A 119 19.16 2.68 -3.54
CA VAL A 119 18.79 1.28 -3.75
C VAL A 119 19.81 0.68 -4.71
N LYS A 120 20.46 -0.41 -4.32
CA LYS A 120 21.42 -1.08 -5.20
C LYS A 120 20.68 -2.09 -6.09
N ASN A 121 20.83 -1.91 -7.40
CA ASN A 121 20.23 -2.79 -8.38
C ASN A 121 20.77 -4.23 -8.24
N PRO A 122 19.95 -5.25 -8.55
CA PRO A 122 20.39 -6.64 -8.59
C PRO A 122 21.60 -6.86 -9.53
N GLY A 123 22.38 -7.91 -9.24
CA GLY A 123 23.55 -8.30 -10.04
C GLY A 123 23.22 -8.87 -11.42
N LYS A 124 21.94 -9.18 -11.68
CA LYS A 124 21.43 -9.69 -12.96
C LYS A 124 20.25 -8.83 -13.40
N LYS A 125 20.16 -8.49 -14.68
CA LYS A 125 18.96 -7.85 -15.24
C LYS A 125 17.80 -8.86 -15.26
N SER A 126 16.63 -8.40 -14.85
CA SER A 126 15.36 -9.12 -15.03
C SER A 126 14.26 -8.10 -15.31
N THR A 127 13.28 -8.49 -16.12
CA THR A 127 12.03 -7.75 -16.33
C THR A 127 10.97 -8.11 -15.29
N ASP A 128 11.22 -9.13 -14.48
CA ASP A 128 10.18 -9.80 -13.67
C ASP A 128 10.23 -9.40 -12.19
N TYR A 129 11.00 -8.38 -11.84
CA TYR A 129 11.04 -7.88 -10.47
C TYR A 129 9.71 -7.19 -10.14
N GLN A 130 8.82 -7.92 -9.45
CA GLN A 130 7.57 -7.39 -8.94
C GLN A 130 7.77 -6.79 -7.56
N LEU A 131 7.44 -5.51 -7.42
CA LEU A 131 7.39 -4.82 -6.13
C LEU A 131 5.95 -4.85 -5.61
N GLN A 132 5.77 -5.22 -4.36
CA GLN A 132 4.46 -5.11 -3.71
C GLN A 132 4.31 -3.72 -3.10
N PHE A 133 3.17 -3.07 -3.31
CA PHE A 133 2.90 -1.72 -2.82
C PHE A 133 1.52 -1.67 -2.17
N GLN A 134 1.43 -1.12 -0.97
CA GLN A 134 0.17 -1.00 -0.21
C GLN A 134 0.12 0.34 0.53
N ILE A 135 -1.10 0.85 0.75
CA ILE A 135 -1.36 2.02 1.58
C ILE A 135 -2.16 1.58 2.81
N LEU A 136 -1.71 1.97 3.99
CA LEU A 136 -2.36 1.70 5.26
C LEU A 136 -2.63 3.02 5.99
N ASN A 137 -3.62 3.05 6.87
CA ASN A 137 -3.79 4.14 7.82
C ASN A 137 -2.79 4.04 9.00
N ASN A 138 -2.88 4.96 9.95
CA ASN A 138 -2.05 4.98 11.15
C ASN A 138 -2.26 3.78 12.10
N GLN A 139 -3.41 3.10 12.01
CA GLN A 139 -3.74 1.89 12.76
C GLN A 139 -3.27 0.61 12.08
N GLY A 140 -2.70 0.71 10.87
CA GLY A 140 -2.25 -0.44 10.09
C GLY A 140 -3.36 -1.16 9.33
N VAL A 141 -4.53 -0.54 9.17
CA VAL A 141 -5.62 -1.05 8.34
C VAL A 141 -5.30 -0.75 6.89
N PHE A 142 -5.37 -1.77 6.03
CA PHE A 142 -5.21 -1.61 4.57
C PHE A 142 -6.29 -0.69 4.01
N LEU A 143 -5.85 0.31 3.25
CA LEU A 143 -6.72 1.18 2.46
C LEU A 143 -6.80 0.69 1.01
N THR A 144 -5.79 -0.05 0.56
CA THR A 144 -5.71 -0.59 -0.80
C THR A 144 -5.38 -2.07 -0.77
N ASP A 145 -5.89 -2.79 -1.77
CA ASP A 145 -5.52 -4.18 -2.03
C ASP A 145 -4.25 -4.23 -2.90
N SER A 146 -3.42 -5.25 -2.68
CA SER A 146 -2.15 -5.47 -3.39
C SER A 146 -2.25 -6.52 -4.47
#